data_AF-A0A950MCR2-F1
#
_entry.id   AF-A0A950MCR2-F1
#
_cell.length_a   1.000
_cell.length_b   1.000
_cell.length_c   1.000
_cell.angle_alpha   90.00
_cell.angle_beta   90.00
_cell.angle_gamma   90.00
#
_symmetry.space_group_name_H-M   'P 1'
#
loop_
_entity.id
_entity.type
_entity.pdbx_description
1 polymer ?
#
loop_
_entity_poly.entity_id
_entity_poly.type
_entity_poly.pdbx_seq_one_letter_code
_entity_poly.pdbx_strand_id
1 'polypeptide(L)'
;MNSSIANLTVRARLLLLTGLVFIGICGVTAVSLFHLRQAMMDERKLKLVGIVDSAVSVIAHVQKQQQEGKLAEDAAKQQALDAVRAMRFEKGNYVFGYGTDYTRILLPTAPETEGKNLKDLKDA
;
A
#
# COMPACT_ATOMS: atom_id res chain seq x y z
N MET A 1 -6.81 38.04 39.27
CA MET A 1 -6.65 36.59 38.97
C MET A 1 -5.23 36.36 38.45
N ASN A 2 -4.20 36.51 39.29
CA ASN A 2 -2.78 36.17 38.96
C ASN A 2 -1.89 36.41 40.19
N SER A 3 -2.05 35.59 41.23
CA SER A 3 -1.22 35.70 42.45
C SER A 3 -0.50 34.40 42.80
N SER A 4 -0.85 33.27 42.18
CA SER A 4 -0.26 31.96 42.53
C SER A 4 1.14 31.74 41.96
N ILE A 5 1.46 32.26 40.77
CA ILE A 5 2.77 32.05 40.12
C ILE A 5 3.85 32.95 40.76
N ALA A 6 3.47 34.14 41.21
CA ALA A 6 4.36 35.11 41.85
C ALA A 6 4.85 34.67 43.24
N ASN A 7 4.13 33.76 43.91
CA ASN A 7 4.49 33.24 45.25
C ASN A 7 5.28 31.91 45.20
N LEU A 8 5.60 31.40 44.00
CA LEU A 8 6.41 30.18 43.85
C LEU A 8 7.90 30.46 44.08
N THR A 9 8.60 29.50 44.70
CA THR A 9 10.05 29.54 44.85
C THR A 9 10.75 29.55 43.48
N VAL A 10 11.96 30.12 43.41
CA VAL A 10 12.74 30.21 42.15
C VAL A 10 12.91 28.84 41.49
N ARG A 11 13.13 27.78 42.28
CA ARG A 11 13.21 26.39 41.82
C ARG A 11 11.92 25.92 41.13
N ALA A 12 10.76 26.20 41.72
CA ALA A 12 9.47 25.79 41.15
C ALA A 12 9.20 26.50 39.82
N ARG A 13 9.56 27.78 39.68
CA ARG A 13 9.44 28.52 38.41
C ARG A 13 10.33 27.92 37.32
N LEU A 14 11.58 27.58 37.65
CA LEU A 14 12.51 26.95 36.69
C LEU A 14 12.02 25.57 36.24
N LEU A 15 11.46 24.77 37.15
CA LEU A 15 10.88 23.46 36.81
C LEU A 15 9.63 23.60 35.93
N LEU A 16 8.76 24.57 36.18
CA LEU A 16 7.58 24.83 35.34
C LEU A 16 7.95 25.26 33.92
N LEU A 17 8.94 26.16 33.77
CA LEU A 17 9.42 26.56 32.45
C LEU A 17 10.03 25.38 31.69
N THR A 18 10.82 24.55 32.37
CA THR A 18 11.41 23.34 31.78
C THR A 18 10.33 22.34 31.38
N GLY A 19 9.33 22.11 32.24
CA GLY A 19 8.20 21.25 31.95
C GLY A 19 7.36 21.74 30.77
N LEU A 20 7.15 23.05 30.66
CA LEU A 20 6.43 23.64 29.54
C LEU A 20 7.16 23.40 28.21
N VAL A 21 8.49 23.59 28.19
CA VAL A 21 9.31 23.30 27.00
C VAL A 21 9.23 21.81 26.64
N PHE A 22 9.33 20.93 27.64
CA PHE A 22 9.21 19.48 27.42
C PHE A 22 7.85 19.10 26.83
N ILE A 23 6.76 19.65 27.36
CA ILE A 23 5.40 19.46 26.81
C ILE A 23 5.32 19.96 25.37
N GLY A 24 5.93 21.11 25.07
CA GLY A 24 6.00 21.64 23.71
C GLY A 24 6.71 20.69 22.75
N ILE A 25 7.87 20.16 23.15
CA ILE A 25 8.63 19.17 22.36
C ILE A 25 7.83 17.89 22.16
N CYS A 26 7.21 17.36 23.22
CA CYS A 26 6.34 16.20 23.14
C CYS A 26 5.18 16.43 22.16
N GLY A 27 4.55 17.60 22.21
CA GLY A 27 3.45 17.97 21.31
C GLY A 27 3.88 18.00 19.84
N VAL A 28 4.97 18.70 19.52
CA VAL A 28 5.53 18.74 18.15
C VAL A 28 5.91 17.34 17.67
N THR A 29 6.59 16.57 18.51
CA THR A 29 7.02 15.20 18.17
C THR A 29 5.83 14.30 17.88
N ALA A 30 4.75 14.39 18.66
CA ALA A 30 3.53 13.61 18.44
C ALA A 30 2.88 13.94 17.08
N VAL A 31 2.79 15.23 16.74
CA VAL A 31 2.26 15.69 15.45
C VAL A 31 3.16 15.24 14.30
N SER A 32 4.48 15.40 14.42
CA SER A 32 5.44 14.92 13.42
C SER A 32 5.37 13.41 13.22
N LEU A 33 5.22 12.63 14.29
CA LEU A 33 5.07 11.18 14.20
C LEU A 33 3.79 10.78 13.47
N PHE A 34 2.69 11.49 13.71
CA PHE A 34 1.43 11.25 13.01
C PHE A 34 1.55 11.54 11.51
N HIS A 35 2.15 12.68 11.13
CA HIS A 35 2.39 13.01 9.73
C HIS A 35 3.36 12.03 9.05
N LEU A 36 4.42 11.62 9.73
CA LEU A 36 5.36 10.63 9.22
C LEU A 36 4.65 9.30 8.93
N ARG A 37 3.80 8.84 9.85
CA ARG A 37 3.01 7.63 9.65
C ARG A 37 2.09 7.75 8.43
N GLN A 38 1.41 8.88 8.25
CA GLN A 38 0.55 9.11 7.10
C GLN A 38 1.34 9.10 5.80
N ALA A 39 2.44 9.85 5.73
CA ALA A 39 3.31 9.92 4.55
C ALA A 39 3.84 8.52 4.15
N MET A 40 4.32 7.75 5.13
CA MET A 40 4.78 6.37 4.91
C MET A 40 3.67 5.46 4.34
N MET A 41 2.43 5.63 4.82
CA MET A 41 1.31 4.83 4.33
C MET A 41 0.91 5.21 2.90
N ASP A 42 0.90 6.50 2.58
CA ASP A 42 0.54 6.98 1.26
C ASP A 42 1.61 6.64 0.22
N GLU A 43 2.89 6.74 0.58
CA GLU A 43 3.99 6.26 -0.24
C GLU A 43 3.88 4.75 -0.51
N ARG A 44 3.53 3.95 0.51
CA ARG A 44 3.34 2.51 0.34
C ARG A 44 2.18 2.19 -0.60
N LYS A 45 1.06 2.93 -0.54
CA LYS A 45 -0.04 2.79 -1.50
C LYS A 45 0.40 3.15 -2.92
N LEU A 46 1.08 4.29 -3.08
CA LEU A 46 1.54 4.75 -4.38
C LEU A 46 2.51 3.75 -5.03
N LYS A 47 3.39 3.14 -4.23
CA LYS A 47 4.27 2.06 -4.68
C LYS A 47 3.49 0.85 -5.21
N LEU A 48 2.43 0.44 -4.52
CA LEU A 48 1.57 -0.66 -4.97
C LEU A 48 0.83 -0.30 -6.26
N VAL A 49 0.35 0.92 -6.41
CA VAL A 49 -0.24 1.43 -7.66
C VAL A 49 0.76 1.29 -8.81
N GLY A 50 2.01 1.75 -8.63
CA GLY A 50 3.03 1.62 -9.66
C GLY A 50 3.36 0.17 -10.06
N ILE A 51 3.29 -0.77 -9.12
CA ILE A 51 3.46 -2.20 -9.40
C ILE A 51 2.29 -2.72 -10.26
N VAL A 52 1.06 -2.34 -9.93
CA VAL A 52 -0.14 -2.71 -10.70
C VAL A 52 -0.11 -2.08 -12.08
N ASP A 53 0.23 -0.79 -12.20
CA ASP A 53 0.36 -0.10 -13.48
C ASP A 53 1.41 -0.76 -14.39
N SER A 54 2.52 -1.23 -13.80
CA SER A 54 3.52 -2.00 -14.53
C SER A 54 2.95 -3.32 -15.06
N ALA A 55 2.19 -4.06 -14.25
CA ALA A 55 1.53 -5.29 -14.68
C ALA A 55 0.50 -5.04 -15.80
N VAL A 56 -0.31 -3.97 -15.66
CA VAL A 56 -1.27 -3.54 -16.69
C VAL A 56 -0.56 -3.15 -17.97
N SER A 57 0.57 -2.46 -17.89
CA SER A 57 1.38 -2.08 -19.06
C SER A 57 1.92 -3.29 -19.82
N VAL A 58 2.35 -4.33 -19.09
CA VAL A 58 2.75 -5.62 -19.68
C VAL A 58 1.57 -6.28 -20.40
N ILE A 59 0.40 -6.35 -19.76
CA ILE A 59 -0.81 -6.90 -20.37
C ILE A 59 -1.18 -6.12 -21.64
N ALA A 60 -1.16 -4.78 -21.58
CA ALA A 60 -1.48 -3.91 -22.71
C ALA A 60 -0.52 -4.11 -23.89
N HIS A 61 0.78 -4.34 -23.62
CA HIS A 61 1.75 -4.65 -24.66
C HIS A 61 1.43 -5.97 -25.39
N VAL A 62 1.05 -7.01 -24.66
CA VAL A 62 0.67 -8.31 -25.24
C VAL A 62 -0.68 -8.20 -25.97
N GLN A 63 -1.64 -7.47 -25.42
CA GLN A 63 -2.91 -7.16 -26.09
C GLN A 63 -2.69 -6.43 -27.42
N LYS A 64 -1.77 -5.47 -27.47
CA LYS A 64 -1.42 -4.76 -28.71
C LYS A 64 -0.88 -5.73 -29.78
N GLN A 65 -0.02 -6.67 -29.41
CA GLN A 65 0.49 -7.68 -30.34
C GLN A 65 -0.63 -8.58 -30.89
N GLN A 66 -1.62 -8.91 -30.07
CA GLN A 66 -2.82 -9.63 -30.51
C GLN A 66 -3.64 -8.81 -31.52
N GLN A 67 -3.87 -7.52 -31.24
CA GLN A 67 -4.60 -6.62 -32.13
C GLN A 67 -3.89 -6.40 -33.48
N GLU A 68 -2.56 -6.42 -33.46
CA GLU A 68 -1.72 -6.38 -34.67
C GLU A 68 -1.68 -7.71 -35.44
N GLY A 69 -2.37 -8.75 -34.96
CA GLY A 69 -2.40 -10.09 -35.58
C GLY A 69 -1.12 -10.89 -35.40
N LYS A 70 -0.19 -10.43 -34.54
CA LYS A 70 1.08 -11.14 -34.25
C LYS A 70 0.87 -12.32 -33.30
N LEU A 71 -0.20 -12.29 -32.51
CA LEU A 71 -0.56 -13.35 -31.57
C LEU A 71 -2.04 -13.70 -31.71
N ALA A 72 -2.36 -14.99 -31.64
CA ALA A 72 -3.73 -15.43 -31.42
C ALA A 72 -4.22 -15.01 -30.03
N GLU A 73 -5.53 -14.84 -29.86
CA GLU A 73 -6.11 -14.35 -28.60
C GLU A 73 -5.74 -15.22 -27.40
N ASP A 74 -5.86 -16.54 -27.52
CA ASP A 74 -5.54 -17.46 -26.43
C ASP A 74 -4.04 -17.45 -26.09
N ALA A 75 -3.18 -17.36 -27.10
CA ALA A 75 -1.74 -17.25 -26.91
C ALA A 75 -1.36 -15.93 -26.20
N ALA A 76 -2.02 -14.82 -26.57
CA ALA A 76 -1.82 -13.53 -25.95
C ALA A 76 -2.28 -13.52 -24.47
N LYS A 77 -3.46 -14.11 -24.18
CA LYS A 77 -3.93 -14.27 -22.80
C LYS A 77 -2.94 -15.08 -21.96
N GLN A 78 -2.50 -16.23 -22.48
CA GLN A 78 -1.55 -17.08 -21.78
C GLN A 78 -0.22 -16.36 -21.52
N GLN A 79 0.33 -15.68 -22.53
CA GLN A 79 1.58 -14.94 -22.41
C GLN A 79 1.48 -13.79 -21.39
N ALA A 80 0.36 -13.06 -21.39
CA ALA A 80 0.12 -12.00 -20.41
C ALA A 80 0.03 -12.58 -18.98
N LEU A 81 -0.70 -13.69 -18.80
CA LEU A 81 -0.83 -14.38 -17.51
C LEU A 81 0.52 -14.86 -16.99
N ASP A 82 1.33 -15.51 -17.84
CA ASP A 82 2.64 -16.03 -17.43
C ASP A 82 3.62 -14.90 -17.08
N ALA A 83 3.58 -13.79 -17.83
CA ALA A 83 4.40 -12.62 -17.51
C ALA A 83 4.02 -12.01 -16.16
N VAL A 84 2.73 -11.77 -15.90
CA VAL A 84 2.27 -11.20 -14.63
C VAL A 84 2.46 -12.21 -13.48
N ARG A 85 2.25 -13.51 -13.72
CA ARG A 85 2.49 -14.58 -12.73
C ARG A 85 3.94 -14.62 -12.26
N ALA A 86 4.90 -14.28 -13.12
CA ALA A 86 6.32 -14.23 -12.78
C ALA A 86 6.70 -12.96 -11.99
N MET A 87 5.88 -11.90 -12.03
CA MET A 87 6.20 -10.64 -11.34
C MET A 87 6.26 -10.84 -9.83
N ARG A 88 7.41 -10.50 -9.24
CA ARG A 88 7.61 -10.46 -7.79
C ARG A 88 8.09 -9.07 -7.39
N PHE A 89 7.68 -8.63 -6.20
CA PHE A 89 8.11 -7.35 -5.64
C PHE A 89 8.39 -7.45 -4.15
N GLU A 90 9.22 -6.54 -3.65
CA GLU A 90 9.72 -6.59 -2.27
C GLU A 90 10.24 -7.99 -1.92
N LYS A 91 9.83 -8.55 -0.78
CA LYS A 91 10.29 -9.82 -0.24
C LYS A 91 9.43 -10.99 -0.74
N GLY A 92 9.22 -11.08 -2.05
CA GLY A 92 8.47 -12.17 -2.69
C GLY A 92 6.95 -11.96 -2.76
N ASN A 93 6.46 -10.73 -2.60
CA ASN A 93 5.06 -10.42 -2.87
C ASN A 93 4.75 -10.58 -4.37
N TYR A 94 3.47 -10.71 -4.70
CA TYR A 94 2.99 -11.10 -6.02
C TYR A 94 1.77 -10.27 -6.47
N VAL A 95 1.52 -10.27 -7.77
CA VAL A 95 0.32 -9.68 -8.37
C VAL A 95 -0.73 -10.77 -8.56
N PHE A 96 -2.00 -10.45 -8.33
CA PHE A 96 -3.15 -11.33 -8.54
C PHE A 96 -4.25 -10.58 -9.29
N GLY A 97 -5.18 -11.33 -9.89
CA GLY A 97 -6.27 -10.76 -10.68
C GLY A 97 -7.54 -11.59 -10.60
N TYR A 98 -8.67 -10.89 -10.58
CA TYR A 98 -10.01 -11.48 -10.62
C TYR A 98 -10.78 -10.90 -11.81
N GLY A 99 -11.63 -11.73 -12.41
CA GLY A 99 -12.64 -11.29 -13.36
C GLY A 99 -13.75 -10.53 -12.65
N THR A 100 -14.48 -9.72 -13.40
CA THR A 100 -15.63 -8.96 -12.90
C THR A 100 -16.77 -9.87 -12.41
N ASP A 101 -16.74 -11.14 -12.80
CA ASP A 101 -17.68 -12.20 -12.44
C ASP A 101 -17.23 -12.99 -11.20
N TYR A 102 -16.26 -12.50 -10.42
CA TYR A 102 -15.65 -13.18 -9.27
C TYR A 102 -14.83 -14.42 -9.62
N THR A 103 -14.53 -14.65 -10.91
CA THR A 103 -13.64 -15.73 -11.32
C THR A 103 -12.19 -15.37 -10.99
N ARG A 104 -11.47 -16.25 -10.31
CA ARG A 104 -10.04 -16.05 -10.05
C ARG A 104 -9.26 -16.26 -11.34
N ILE A 105 -8.63 -15.21 -11.84
CA ILE A 105 -7.89 -15.26 -13.12
C ILE A 105 -6.42 -15.59 -12.89
N LEU A 106 -5.82 -15.02 -11.84
CA LEU A 106 -4.42 -15.23 -11.52
C LEU A 106 -4.21 -15.15 -10.00
N LEU A 107 -3.65 -16.20 -9.40
CA LEU A 107 -3.19 -16.21 -8.01
C LEU A 107 -1.96 -17.12 -7.87
N PRO A 108 -0.74 -16.55 -7.90
CA PRO A 108 0.49 -17.35 -7.94
C PRO A 108 0.71 -18.28 -6.73
N THR A 109 0.10 -17.97 -5.59
CA THR A 109 0.21 -18.78 -4.35
C THR A 109 -0.79 -19.92 -4.26
N ALA A 110 -1.83 -19.93 -5.08
CA ALA A 110 -2.82 -21.01 -5.14
C ALA A 110 -3.33 -21.22 -6.58
N PRO A 111 -2.46 -21.63 -7.53
CA PRO A 111 -2.83 -21.77 -8.95
C PRO A 111 -4.01 -22.73 -9.20
N GLU A 112 -4.19 -23.74 -8.34
CA GLU A 112 -5.27 -24.73 -8.39
C GLU A 112 -6.68 -24.14 -8.18
N THR A 113 -6.75 -22.86 -7.85
CA THR A 113 -8.00 -22.12 -7.64
C THR A 113 -8.33 -21.16 -8.78
N GLU A 114 -7.43 -21.00 -9.75
CA GLU A 114 -7.69 -20.22 -10.96
C GLU A 114 -8.80 -20.86 -11.80
N GLY A 115 -9.63 -20.03 -12.45
CA GLY A 115 -10.83 -20.44 -13.18
C GLY A 115 -12.06 -20.71 -12.31
N LYS A 116 -11.93 -20.72 -10.98
CA LYS A 116 -13.07 -20.91 -10.07
C LYS A 116 -13.78 -19.59 -9.77
N ASN A 117 -15.10 -19.62 -9.73
CA ASN A 117 -15.92 -18.51 -9.25
C ASN A 117 -15.92 -18.50 -7.71
N LEU A 118 -15.66 -17.35 -7.12
CA LEU A 118 -15.46 -17.20 -5.67
C LEU A 118 -16.43 -16.20 -5.03
N LYS A 119 -17.57 -15.95 -5.68
CA LYS A 119 -18.58 -15.02 -5.19
C LYS A 119 -18.99 -15.28 -3.73
N ASP A 120 -19.09 -16.53 -3.34
CA ASP A 120 -19.52 -16.95 -1.99
C ASP A 120 -18.35 -17.24 -1.05
N LEU A 121 -17.10 -17.03 -1.48
CA LEU A 121 -15.93 -17.21 -0.63
C LEU A 121 -15.92 -16.10 0.44
N LYS A 122 -15.98 -16.51 1.70
CA LYS A 122 -15.81 -15.61 2.84
C LYS A 122 -14.37 -15.67 3.35
N ASP A 123 -13.89 -14.53 3.83
CA ASP A 123 -12.70 -14.53 4.69
C ASP A 123 -12.99 -15.32 5.97
N ALA A 124 -11.96 -15.94 6.51
CA ALA A 124 -12.06 -16.78 7.72
C ALA A 124 -12.18 -15.94 8.99
#